data_AF-A0A356I4B3-F1
#
_entry.id   AF-A0A356I4B3-F1
#
_cell.length_a   1.000
_cell.length_b   1.000
_cell.length_c   1.000
_cell.angle_alpha   90.00
_cell.angle_beta   90.00
_cell.angle_gamma   90.00
#
_symmetry.space_group_name_H-M   'P 1'
#
loop_
_entity.id
_entity.type
_entity.pdbx_description
1 polymer ?
#
loop_
_entity_poly.entity_id
_entity_poly.type
_entity_poly.pdbx_seq_one_letter_code
_entity_poly.pdbx_strand_id
1 'polypeptide(L)'
;MKAKFLIVVLAALVLATGTVWAQKGHHNRRAEHKELTTEQVAKKMTDRMKENLSLSDEQVKQVYPICLEQAQAMREHRAERREMAEKSREAMAQQREQMAGRMKAVLTPEQYAQWIECRECPARKVDCAGPACRKGDANPGHHRRPCNGAPCVDKK
;
A
#
# COMPACT_ATOMS: atom_id res chain seq x y z
N MET A 1 37.32 -37.58 12.85
CA MET A 1 36.97 -36.18 12.51
C MET A 1 36.16 -36.02 11.22
N LYS A 2 36.07 -37.02 10.33
CA LYS A 2 35.40 -36.90 9.01
C LYS A 2 33.86 -36.88 9.07
N ALA A 3 33.23 -37.59 10.00
CA ALA A 3 31.77 -37.61 10.14
C ALA A 3 31.17 -36.33 10.75
N LYS A 4 31.94 -35.63 11.60
CA LYS A 4 31.50 -34.36 12.22
C LYS A 4 31.50 -33.20 11.21
N PHE A 5 32.44 -33.22 10.26
CA PHE A 5 32.48 -32.26 9.16
C PHE A 5 31.31 -32.44 8.17
N LEU A 6 30.89 -33.68 7.90
CA LEU A 6 29.76 -33.96 7.01
C LEU A 6 28.42 -33.43 7.54
N ILE A 7 28.20 -33.49 8.86
CA ILE A 7 26.98 -32.98 9.50
C ILE A 7 26.93 -31.45 9.43
N VAL A 8 28.07 -30.77 9.61
CA VAL A 8 28.17 -29.30 9.50
C VAL A 8 27.92 -28.84 8.06
N VAL A 9 28.39 -29.59 7.06
CA VAL A 9 28.16 -29.28 5.64
C VAL A 9 26.70 -29.51 5.22
N LEU A 10 26.04 -30.54 5.76
CA LEU A 10 24.60 -30.80 5.51
C LEU A 10 23.69 -29.75 6.18
N ALA A 11 24.03 -29.29 7.40
CA ALA A 11 23.28 -28.23 8.08
C ALA A 11 23.40 -26.87 7.37
N ALA A 12 24.55 -26.58 6.75
CA ALA A 12 24.75 -25.38 5.94
C ALA A 12 23.94 -25.39 4.63
N LEU A 13 23.64 -26.57 4.08
CA LEU A 13 22.88 -26.74 2.84
C LEU A 13 21.37 -26.50 3.01
N VAL A 14 20.81 -26.77 4.19
CA VAL A 14 19.39 -26.52 4.51
C VAL A 14 19.09 -25.03 4.74
N LEU A 15 20.09 -24.23 5.14
CA LEU A 15 19.97 -22.78 5.28
C LEU A 15 19.98 -22.04 3.92
N ALA A 16 20.37 -22.71 2.84
CA ALA A 16 20.41 -22.13 1.48
C ALA A 16 19.10 -22.28 0.69
N THR A 17 18.13 -23.08 1.17
CA THR A 17 16.82 -23.28 0.49
C THR A 17 15.68 -22.43 1.07
N GLY A 18 15.98 -21.51 2.00
CA GLY A 18 14.98 -20.71 2.72
C GLY A 18 14.44 -19.47 2.00
N THR A 19 14.60 -19.31 0.69
CA THR A 19 14.12 -18.12 -0.03
C THR A 19 13.20 -18.46 -1.20
N VAL A 20 11.90 -18.67 -0.96
CA VAL A 20 10.80 -18.07 -1.77
C VAL A 20 9.51 -18.13 -0.95
N TRP A 21 9.33 -17.17 -0.04
CA TRP A 21 8.00 -16.60 0.20
C TRP A 21 8.14 -15.10 0.08
N ALA A 22 8.56 -14.65 -1.09
CA ALA A 22 8.23 -13.30 -1.51
C ALA A 22 6.70 -13.29 -1.61
N GLN A 23 6.02 -12.76 -0.60
CA GLN A 23 4.63 -12.33 -0.72
C GLN A 23 4.61 -11.38 -1.90
N LYS A 24 4.27 -11.93 -3.08
CA LYS A 24 4.06 -11.20 -4.30
C LYS A 24 2.93 -10.24 -3.98
N GLY A 25 3.32 -9.00 -3.68
CA GLY A 25 2.43 -7.95 -3.26
C GLY A 25 1.22 -7.94 -4.19
N HIS A 26 0.05 -8.08 -3.59
CA HIS A 26 -1.22 -7.82 -4.23
C HIS A 26 -1.29 -6.34 -4.60
N HIS A 27 -0.54 -5.95 -5.63
CA HIS A 27 -0.59 -4.63 -6.22
C HIS A 27 -1.04 -4.79 -7.67
N ASN A 28 -2.07 -4.03 -8.02
CA ASN A 28 -2.77 -3.97 -9.30
C ASN A 28 -3.89 -4.98 -9.53
N ARG A 29 -4.91 -4.92 -8.66
CA ARG A 29 -6.30 -5.03 -9.13
C ARG A 29 -7.07 -3.76 -8.83
N ARG A 30 -6.62 -2.63 -9.38
CA ARG A 30 -7.53 -1.50 -9.63
C ARG A 30 -8.25 -1.78 -10.95
N ALA A 31 -9.01 -2.87 -10.99
CA ALA A 31 -10.02 -3.02 -12.00
C ALA A 31 -11.02 -1.88 -11.77
N GLU A 32 -11.45 -1.20 -12.83
CA GLU A 32 -12.63 -0.35 -12.80
C GLU A 32 -13.80 -1.17 -12.26
N HIS A 33 -14.04 -1.07 -10.96
CA HIS A 33 -15.24 -1.59 -10.37
C HIS A 33 -16.36 -0.68 -10.84
N LYS A 34 -17.08 -1.09 -11.89
CA LYS A 34 -18.40 -0.55 -12.22
C LYS A 34 -19.20 -0.51 -10.91
N GLU A 35 -19.67 0.68 -10.52
CA GLU A 35 -20.46 0.82 -9.30
C GLU A 35 -21.76 0.04 -9.48
N LEU A 36 -21.84 -1.13 -8.83
CA LEU A 36 -23.04 -1.95 -8.83
C LEU A 36 -24.12 -1.21 -8.06
N THR A 37 -25.36 -1.29 -8.54
CA THR A 37 -26.51 -0.79 -7.78
C THR A 37 -26.75 -1.66 -6.55
N THR A 38 -27.43 -1.11 -5.54
CA THR A 38 -27.76 -1.84 -4.31
C THR A 38 -28.52 -3.13 -4.61
N GLU A 39 -29.45 -3.11 -5.57
CA GLU A 39 -30.20 -4.28 -6.02
C GLU A 39 -29.31 -5.32 -6.72
N GLN A 40 -28.36 -4.89 -7.55
CA GLN A 40 -27.41 -5.81 -8.18
C GLN A 40 -26.51 -6.50 -7.15
N VAL A 41 -26.12 -5.78 -6.10
CA VAL A 41 -25.36 -6.34 -4.98
C VAL A 41 -26.22 -7.34 -4.22
N ALA A 42 -27.45 -6.96 -3.85
CA ALA A 42 -28.40 -7.83 -3.14
C ALA A 42 -28.69 -9.11 -3.92
N LYS A 43 -28.93 -8.99 -5.24
CA LYS A 43 -29.12 -10.14 -6.14
C LYS A 43 -27.90 -11.04 -6.14
N LYS A 44 -26.70 -10.49 -6.32
CA LYS A 44 -25.46 -11.27 -6.32
C LYS A 44 -25.20 -11.97 -4.99
N MET A 45 -25.56 -11.36 -3.86
CA MET A 45 -25.47 -11.99 -2.54
C MET A 45 -26.46 -13.14 -2.43
N THR A 46 -27.70 -12.90 -2.84
CA THR A 46 -28.77 -13.91 -2.83
C THR A 46 -28.43 -15.09 -3.74
N ASP A 47 -27.94 -14.84 -4.96
CA ASP A 47 -27.52 -15.88 -5.91
C ASP A 47 -26.39 -16.73 -5.34
N ARG A 48 -25.40 -16.10 -4.70
CA ARG A 48 -24.32 -16.82 -4.00
C ARG A 48 -24.84 -17.67 -2.86
N MET A 49 -25.81 -17.18 -2.09
CA MET A 49 -26.43 -17.97 -1.02
C MET A 49 -27.23 -19.13 -1.59
N LYS A 50 -27.96 -18.92 -2.69
CA LYS A 50 -28.67 -19.96 -3.42
C LYS A 50 -27.72 -21.07 -3.84
N GLU A 51 -26.60 -20.73 -4.47
CA GLU A 51 -25.60 -21.71 -4.94
C GLU A 51 -24.90 -22.43 -3.78
N ASN A 52 -24.41 -21.69 -2.79
CA ASN A 52 -23.62 -22.26 -1.70
C ASN A 52 -24.43 -23.12 -0.74
N LEU A 53 -25.72 -22.80 -0.55
CA LEU A 53 -26.61 -23.48 0.40
C LEU A 53 -27.69 -24.32 -0.30
N SER A 54 -27.70 -24.34 -1.64
CA SER A 54 -28.72 -25.02 -2.45
C SER A 54 -30.16 -24.60 -2.07
N LEU A 55 -30.38 -23.29 -1.89
CA LEU A 55 -31.69 -22.75 -1.47
C LEU A 55 -32.78 -23.02 -2.52
N SER A 56 -33.98 -23.33 -2.05
CA SER A 56 -35.16 -23.41 -2.91
C SER A 56 -35.60 -22.02 -3.38
N ASP A 57 -36.38 -21.95 -4.46
CA ASP A 57 -36.86 -20.66 -4.98
C ASP A 57 -37.72 -19.89 -3.97
N GLU A 58 -38.43 -20.61 -3.10
CA GLU A 58 -39.23 -19.97 -2.05
C GLU A 58 -38.35 -19.39 -0.94
N GLN A 59 -37.27 -20.09 -0.56
CA GLN A 59 -36.27 -19.55 0.37
C GLN A 59 -35.54 -18.35 -0.23
N VAL A 60 -35.24 -18.37 -1.53
CA VAL A 60 -34.60 -17.24 -2.23
C VAL A 60 -35.46 -15.97 -2.16
N LYS A 61 -36.79 -16.08 -2.32
CA LYS A 61 -37.70 -14.93 -2.19
C LYS A 61 -37.67 -14.33 -0.78
N GLN A 62 -37.51 -15.16 0.25
CA GLN A 62 -37.42 -14.71 1.64
C GLN A 62 -36.05 -14.12 1.98
N VAL A 63 -34.97 -14.65 1.40
CA VAL A 63 -33.59 -14.20 1.66
C VAL A 63 -33.24 -12.92 0.89
N TYR A 64 -33.82 -12.72 -0.29
CA TYR A 64 -33.57 -11.51 -1.10
C TYR A 64 -33.77 -10.18 -0.35
N PRO A 65 -34.90 -9.92 0.36
CA PRO A 65 -35.08 -8.68 1.12
C PRO A 65 -34.03 -8.50 2.22
N ILE A 66 -33.62 -9.58 2.89
CA ILE A 66 -32.54 -9.56 3.90
C ILE A 66 -31.22 -9.13 3.24
N CYS A 67 -30.90 -9.69 2.07
CA CYS A 67 -29.73 -9.29 1.29
C CYS A 67 -29.81 -7.84 0.79
N LEU A 68 -31.02 -7.33 0.53
CA LEU A 68 -31.25 -5.95 0.11
C LEU A 68 -30.96 -4.97 1.23
N GLU A 69 -31.50 -5.21 2.43
CA GLU A 69 -31.20 -4.41 3.63
C GLU A 69 -29.71 -4.43 3.94
N GLN A 70 -29.07 -5.60 3.88
CA GLN A 70 -27.62 -5.70 4.08
C GLN A 70 -26.83 -4.92 3.03
N ALA A 71 -27.26 -4.94 1.76
CA ALA A 71 -26.63 -4.17 0.70
C ALA A 71 -26.78 -2.65 0.90
N GLN A 72 -27.93 -2.20 1.43
CA GLN A 72 -28.16 -0.79 1.78
C GLN A 72 -27.22 -0.37 2.91
N ALA A 73 -27.19 -1.12 4.02
CA ALA A 73 -26.30 -0.83 5.16
C ALA A 73 -24.82 -0.78 4.75
N MET A 74 -24.38 -1.69 3.87
CA MET A 74 -23.02 -1.66 3.33
C MET A 74 -22.72 -0.39 2.51
N ARG A 75 -23.71 0.10 1.76
CA ARG A 75 -23.57 1.31 0.95
C ARG A 75 -23.45 2.55 1.83
N GLU A 76 -24.28 2.66 2.86
CA GLU A 76 -24.24 3.75 3.84
C GLU A 76 -22.90 3.77 4.59
N HIS A 77 -22.49 2.65 5.17
CA HIS A 77 -21.20 2.55 5.83
C HIS A 77 -20.03 2.89 4.89
N ARG A 78 -20.12 2.51 3.60
CA ARG A 78 -19.10 2.91 2.61
C ARG A 78 -19.10 4.41 2.34
N ALA A 79 -20.26 5.06 2.34
CA ALA A 79 -20.36 6.51 2.18
C ALA A 79 -19.73 7.23 3.39
N GLU A 80 -20.07 6.82 4.62
CA GLU A 80 -19.48 7.37 5.84
C GLU A 80 -17.95 7.21 5.87
N ARG A 81 -17.45 6.03 5.48
CA ARG A 81 -16.01 5.77 5.39
C ARG A 81 -15.31 6.63 4.35
N ARG A 82 -15.98 6.99 3.25
CA ARG A 82 -15.43 7.92 2.24
C ARG A 82 -15.35 9.34 2.79
N GLU A 83 -16.41 9.80 3.44
CA GLU A 83 -16.45 11.13 4.08
C GLU A 83 -15.37 11.25 5.17
N MET A 84 -15.25 10.25 6.04
CA MET A 84 -14.20 10.24 7.07
C MET A 84 -12.80 10.22 6.46
N ALA A 85 -12.60 9.49 5.36
CA ALA A 85 -11.32 9.45 4.67
C ALA A 85 -10.99 10.81 4.02
N GLU A 86 -11.98 11.54 3.52
CA GLU A 86 -11.81 12.89 2.99
C GLU A 86 -11.41 13.88 4.09
N LYS A 87 -12.17 13.93 5.19
CA LYS A 87 -11.85 14.74 6.38
C LYS A 87 -10.44 14.43 6.92
N SER A 88 -10.07 13.15 6.97
CA SER A 88 -8.73 12.73 7.40
C SER A 88 -7.64 13.20 6.44
N ARG A 89 -7.89 13.17 5.11
CA ARG A 89 -6.93 13.67 4.12
C ARG A 89 -6.70 15.17 4.27
N GLU A 90 -7.77 15.94 4.46
CA GLU A 90 -7.68 17.39 4.68
C GLU A 90 -6.90 17.71 5.95
N ALA A 91 -7.22 17.06 7.07
CA ALA A 91 -6.50 17.24 8.33
C ALA A 91 -5.00 16.91 8.19
N MET A 92 -4.67 15.82 7.48
CA MET A 92 -3.28 15.44 7.21
C MET A 92 -2.57 16.45 6.28
N ALA A 93 -3.28 17.03 5.31
CA ALA A 93 -2.72 18.08 4.44
C ALA A 93 -2.39 19.34 5.24
N GLN A 94 -3.32 19.81 6.09
CA GLN A 94 -3.09 20.96 6.96
C GLN A 94 -1.92 20.73 7.92
N GLN A 95 -1.83 19.54 8.54
CA GLN A 95 -0.71 19.19 9.42
C GLN A 95 0.63 19.23 8.66
N ARG A 96 0.66 18.77 7.40
CA ARG A 96 1.87 18.81 6.57
C ARG A 96 2.30 20.24 6.24
N GLU A 97 1.35 21.12 5.97
CA GLU A 97 1.62 22.55 5.72
C GLU A 97 2.16 23.24 6.98
N GLN A 98 1.52 23.02 8.13
CA GLN A 98 2.00 23.55 9.41
C GLN A 98 3.44 23.07 9.71
N MET A 99 3.72 21.78 9.50
CA MET A 99 5.07 21.24 9.66
C MET A 99 6.06 21.86 8.65
N ALA A 100 5.64 22.10 7.41
CA ALA A 100 6.45 22.79 6.42
C ALA A 100 6.81 24.21 6.86
N GLY A 101 5.83 24.97 7.37
CA GLY A 101 6.05 26.32 7.90
C GLY A 101 7.02 26.33 9.07
N ARG A 102 6.84 25.41 10.04
CA ARG A 102 7.77 25.27 11.18
C ARG A 102 9.18 24.89 10.72
N MET A 103 9.30 24.02 9.72
CA MET A 103 10.60 23.60 9.19
C MET A 103 11.30 24.76 8.46
N LYS A 104 10.55 25.57 7.70
CA LYS A 104 11.07 26.76 7.01
C LYS A 104 11.64 27.79 7.98
N ALA A 105 11.09 27.89 9.18
CA ALA A 105 11.56 28.83 10.20
C ALA A 105 12.88 28.41 10.88
N VAL A 106 13.24 27.12 10.83
CA VAL A 106 14.42 26.56 11.52
C VAL A 106 15.57 26.30 10.55
N LEU A 107 15.27 25.91 9.31
CA LEU A 107 16.27 25.56 8.31
C LEU A 107 16.77 26.77 7.53
N THR A 108 18.02 26.71 7.05
CA THR A 108 18.49 27.66 6.03
C THR A 108 17.72 27.45 4.72
N PRO A 109 17.68 28.44 3.81
CA PRO A 109 17.00 28.30 2.53
C PRO A 109 17.43 27.07 1.73
N GLU A 110 18.73 26.75 1.75
CA GLU A 110 19.32 25.60 1.06
C GLU A 110 18.89 24.28 1.70
N GLN A 111 18.89 24.20 3.03
CA GLN A 111 18.43 23.03 3.77
C GLN A 111 16.92 22.78 3.60
N TYR A 112 16.12 23.85 3.56
CA TYR A 112 14.68 23.75 3.32
C TYR A 112 14.37 23.26 1.90
N ALA A 113 15.09 23.76 0.89
CA ALA A 113 14.94 23.29 -0.49
C ALA A 113 15.24 21.79 -0.61
N GLN A 114 16.34 21.32 -0.01
CA GLN A 114 16.69 19.88 0.01
C GLN A 114 15.64 19.04 0.74
N TRP A 115 15.09 19.55 1.85
CA TRP A 115 14.06 18.86 2.62
C TRP A 115 12.74 18.70 1.83
N ILE A 116 12.30 19.73 1.10
CA ILE A 116 11.11 19.68 0.24
C ILE A 116 11.31 18.68 -0.90
N GLU A 117 12.46 18.71 -1.59
CA GLU A 117 12.78 17.76 -2.66
C GLU A 117 12.75 16.31 -2.16
N CYS A 118 13.31 16.05 -0.97
CA CYS A 118 13.26 14.74 -0.32
C CYS A 118 11.84 14.33 0.12
N ARG A 119 10.90 15.28 0.28
CA ARG A 119 9.52 15.03 0.72
C ARG A 119 8.58 14.77 -0.45
N GLU A 120 8.79 15.46 -1.56
CA GLU A 120 8.01 15.33 -2.80
C GLU A 120 8.46 14.18 -3.68
N CYS A 121 9.61 13.55 -3.38
CA CYS A 121 10.06 12.35 -4.06
C CYS A 121 8.97 11.26 -4.01
N PRO A 122 8.37 10.88 -5.16
CA PRO A 122 7.30 9.87 -5.24
C PRO A 122 7.71 8.49 -4.71
N ALA A 123 9.02 8.28 -4.57
CA ALA A 123 9.68 7.06 -4.17
C ALA A 123 9.76 6.85 -2.63
N ARG A 124 9.06 7.65 -1.81
CA ARG A 124 8.79 7.28 -0.40
C ARG A 124 7.88 6.07 -0.26
N LYS A 125 7.27 5.59 -1.35
CA LYS A 125 6.70 4.26 -1.41
C LYS A 125 7.76 3.33 -2.03
N VAL A 126 8.42 2.61 -1.14
CA VAL A 126 9.35 1.49 -1.34
C VAL A 126 10.85 1.84 -1.42
N ASP A 127 11.41 2.53 -2.41
CA ASP A 127 12.88 2.74 -2.44
C ASP A 127 13.28 4.06 -3.13
N CYS A 128 14.04 4.93 -2.46
CA CYS A 128 14.39 6.28 -2.92
C CYS A 128 15.15 6.30 -4.27
N ALA A 129 14.71 7.15 -5.21
CA ALA A 129 15.41 7.50 -6.45
C ALA A 129 15.12 8.96 -6.88
N GLY A 130 15.95 9.92 -6.43
CA GLY A 130 15.92 11.31 -6.88
C GLY A 130 16.40 11.50 -8.34
N PRO A 131 16.54 12.73 -8.84
CA PRO A 131 16.99 13.00 -10.23
C PRO A 131 18.34 12.35 -10.58
N ALA A 132 19.24 12.21 -9.59
CA ALA A 132 20.53 11.52 -9.72
C ALA A 132 20.42 9.99 -9.89
N CYS A 133 19.35 9.35 -9.41
CA CYS A 133 19.13 7.91 -9.59
C CYS A 133 18.49 7.57 -10.94
N ARG A 134 17.77 8.51 -11.56
CA ARG A 134 17.02 8.25 -12.80
C ARG A 134 17.92 8.18 -14.05
N LYS A 135 19.15 8.73 -14.00
CA LYS A 135 20.13 8.66 -15.09
C LYS A 135 21.00 7.39 -15.09
N GLY A 136 20.90 6.53 -14.06
CA GLY A 136 21.71 5.32 -13.94
C GLY A 136 23.13 5.54 -13.39
N ASP A 137 23.47 6.77 -12.98
CA ASP A 137 24.81 7.15 -12.53
C ASP A 137 25.07 6.86 -11.04
N ALA A 138 24.05 6.40 -10.30
CA ALA A 138 24.17 6.18 -8.87
C ALA A 138 24.83 4.82 -8.56
N ASN A 139 25.99 4.86 -7.88
CA ASN A 139 26.66 3.68 -7.36
C ASN A 139 25.72 2.93 -6.38
N PRO A 140 25.60 1.58 -6.49
CA PRO A 140 24.70 0.77 -5.65
C PRO A 140 24.94 0.87 -4.13
N GLY A 141 26.02 1.51 -3.69
CA GLY A 141 26.32 1.76 -2.26
C GLY A 141 25.53 2.88 -1.57
N HIS A 142 24.82 3.76 -2.29
CA HIS A 142 24.17 4.93 -1.67
C HIS A 142 22.89 4.59 -0.86
N HIS A 143 22.33 3.39 -1.02
CA HIS A 143 21.13 2.95 -0.28
C HIS A 143 21.41 2.46 1.15
N ARG A 144 22.68 2.35 1.56
CA ARG A 144 23.05 1.93 2.93
C ARG A 144 23.17 3.07 3.93
N ARG A 145 23.17 4.33 3.50
CA ARG A 145 23.46 5.46 4.38
C ARG A 145 22.30 6.46 4.39
N PRO A 146 21.80 6.87 5.57
CA PRO A 146 20.81 7.93 5.68
C PRO A 146 21.31 9.18 4.92
N CYS A 147 20.42 9.84 4.20
CA CYS A 147 20.73 11.10 3.54
C CYS A 147 21.08 12.14 4.63
N ASN A 148 22.36 12.46 4.76
CA ASN A 148 22.88 13.37 5.79
C ASN A 148 22.84 14.86 5.37
N GLY A 149 21.90 15.25 4.49
CA GLY A 149 21.74 16.65 4.11
C GLY A 149 22.91 17.23 3.29
N ALA A 150 23.71 16.40 2.64
CA ALA A 150 24.71 16.87 1.67
C ALA A 150 24.02 17.15 0.32
N PRO A 151 24.35 18.26 -0.37
CA PRO A 151 23.86 18.49 -1.72
C PRO A 151 24.37 17.37 -2.64
N CYS A 152 23.54 16.95 -3.59
CA CYS A 152 23.91 16.01 -4.64
C CYS A 152 24.96 16.68 -5.54
N VAL A 153 26.21 16.64 -5.11
CA VAL A 153 27.38 17.06 -5.87
C VAL A 153 27.63 16.00 -6.92
N ASP A 154 27.12 16.23 -8.12
CA ASP A 154 27.75 15.83 -9.40
C ASP A 154 26.80 16.24 -10.54
N LYS A 155 26.91 17.52 -10.94
CA LYS A 155 26.38 18.02 -12.21
C LYS A 155 27.51 18.00 -13.24
N LYS A 156 27.66 16.91 -13.98
CA LYS A 156 28.22 16.91 -15.34
C LYS A 156 27.31 16.11 -16.25
#